data_AF-F3LIX9-F1
#
_entry.id   AF-F3LIX9-F1
#
_cell.length_a   1.000
_cell.length_b   1.000
_cell.length_c   1.000
_cell.angle_alpha   90.00
_cell.angle_beta   90.00
_cell.angle_gamma   90.00
#
_symmetry.space_group_name_H-M   'P 1'
#
loop_
_entity.id
_entity.type
_entity.pdbx_description
1 polymer ?
#
loop_
_entity_poly.entity_id
_entity_poly.type
_entity_poly.pdbx_seq_one_letter_code
_entity_poly.pdbx_strand_id
1 'polypeptide(L)'
;MKEEDWYQFQEMIREYFESLGADAQTNVRLQGVRTCHDVDVLVKTKFLGEDITWLVEAKFWKTPVSKLHVLALRTIVDDVGADRGFIISSKGFQSGAMEAANNSNVKLKTFDELKDETKGMIEAEVLKAYDRRLQIIESRYWSHSKAIRIKYGLRHDFLDNSMSFTGQILLGIARKAIVAASERNYPIDLETFHKEHQGQAVAYNFQQLQNWLNLNLNHFEEKLMLAEWEMHKHGDYSPDTVYDQEDEMTPSKIMAAGMYRSEKNG
;
A
#
# COMPACT_ATOMS: atom_id res chain seq x y z
N MET A 1 6.46 -29.90 22.12
CA MET A 1 5.57 -28.89 21.53
C MET A 1 4.20 -29.53 21.55
N LYS A 2 3.15 -28.84 22.01
CA LYS A 2 1.81 -29.42 21.97
C LYS A 2 1.28 -29.32 20.55
N GLU A 3 0.57 -30.35 20.11
CA GLU A 3 -0.07 -30.41 18.78
C GLU A 3 -1.01 -29.21 18.57
N GLU A 4 -1.70 -28.80 19.63
CA GLU A 4 -2.55 -27.61 19.67
C GLU A 4 -1.80 -26.31 19.35
N ASP A 5 -0.57 -26.12 19.84
CA ASP A 5 0.21 -24.91 19.59
C ASP A 5 0.60 -24.80 18.10
N TRP A 6 0.96 -25.93 17.49
CA TRP A 6 1.30 -25.99 16.07
C TRP A 6 0.05 -25.79 15.20
N TYR A 7 -1.08 -26.39 15.58
CA TYR A 7 -2.34 -26.20 14.87
C TYR A 7 -2.75 -24.72 14.86
N GLN A 8 -2.66 -24.03 15.99
CA GLN A 8 -2.89 -22.58 16.04
C GLN A 8 -1.93 -21.80 15.15
N PHE A 9 -0.66 -22.23 15.06
CA PHE A 9 0.32 -21.58 14.19
C PHE A 9 -0.02 -21.67 12.71
N GLN A 10 -0.48 -22.82 12.21
CA GLN A 10 -0.93 -22.93 10.81
C GLN A 10 -2.21 -22.13 10.55
N GLU A 11 -3.15 -22.08 11.50
CA GLU A 11 -4.38 -21.30 11.37
C GLU A 11 -4.09 -19.80 11.30
N MET A 12 -3.18 -19.28 12.13
CA MET A 12 -2.75 -17.89 12.04
C MET A 12 -2.13 -17.55 10.68
N ILE A 13 -1.40 -18.48 10.07
CA ILE A 13 -0.83 -18.32 8.73
C ILE A 13 -1.96 -18.27 7.68
N ARG A 14 -2.93 -19.18 7.76
CA ARG A 14 -4.12 -19.19 6.88
C ARG A 14 -4.87 -17.87 6.95
N GLU A 15 -5.28 -17.47 8.15
CA GLU A 15 -6.00 -16.21 8.40
C GLU A 15 -5.22 -15.00 7.89
N TYR A 16 -3.89 -15.04 8.02
CA TYR A 16 -3.06 -13.98 7.49
C TYR A 16 -3.15 -13.88 5.96
N PHE A 17 -3.03 -14.99 5.23
CA PHE A 17 -3.19 -14.97 3.78
C PHE A 17 -4.62 -14.58 3.34
N GLU A 18 -5.65 -15.01 4.07
CA GLU A 18 -7.03 -14.55 3.85
C GLU A 18 -7.16 -13.04 4.01
N SER A 19 -6.51 -12.45 5.03
CA SER A 19 -6.51 -11.00 5.24
C SER A 19 -5.81 -10.21 4.13
N LEU A 20 -4.92 -10.87 3.36
CA LEU A 20 -4.29 -10.32 2.16
C LEU A 20 -5.14 -10.50 0.89
N GLY A 21 -6.31 -11.13 0.99
CA GLY A 21 -7.23 -11.34 -0.13
C GLY A 21 -6.99 -12.63 -0.93
N ALA A 22 -6.20 -13.58 -0.41
CA ALA A 22 -6.06 -14.92 -0.99
C ALA A 22 -7.11 -15.89 -0.44
N ASP A 23 -7.40 -16.97 -1.17
CA ASP A 23 -8.13 -18.14 -0.64
C ASP A 23 -7.11 -19.07 0.04
N ALA A 24 -7.29 -19.37 1.32
CA ALA A 24 -6.37 -20.21 2.07
C ALA A 24 -7.09 -21.30 2.86
N GLN A 25 -6.56 -22.53 2.81
CA GLN A 25 -7.15 -23.71 3.45
C GLN A 25 -6.07 -24.51 4.18
N THR A 26 -6.37 -25.00 5.37
CA THR A 26 -5.44 -25.78 6.21
C THR A 26 -5.63 -27.28 6.04
N ASN A 27 -4.56 -28.05 6.29
CA ASN A 27 -4.53 -29.52 6.27
C ASN A 27 -5.11 -30.13 4.97
N VAL A 28 -4.65 -29.64 3.82
CA VAL A 28 -5.17 -30.05 2.51
C VAL A 28 -4.34 -31.19 1.93
N ARG A 29 -5.03 -32.25 1.49
CA ARG A 29 -4.43 -33.34 0.73
C ARG A 29 -4.51 -33.06 -0.76
N LEU A 30 -3.36 -32.96 -1.41
CA LEU A 30 -3.22 -32.65 -2.84
C LEU A 30 -2.71 -33.84 -3.62
N GLN A 31 -3.27 -34.08 -4.80
CA GLN A 31 -2.76 -35.07 -5.74
C GLN A 31 -1.67 -34.44 -6.61
N GLY A 32 -0.43 -34.86 -6.43
CA GLY A 32 0.67 -34.56 -7.35
C GLY A 32 0.74 -35.57 -8.51
N VAL A 33 1.69 -35.36 -9.42
CA VAL A 33 1.91 -36.25 -10.57
C VAL A 33 2.30 -37.66 -10.12
N ARG A 34 3.07 -37.79 -9.02
CA ARG A 34 3.58 -39.08 -8.55
C ARG A 34 2.88 -39.62 -7.33
N THR A 35 2.44 -38.76 -6.41
CA THR A 35 1.82 -39.18 -5.14
C THR A 35 0.89 -38.10 -4.57
N CYS A 36 0.11 -38.47 -3.56
CA CYS A 36 -0.56 -37.48 -2.71
C CYS A 36 0.44 -36.83 -1.74
N HIS A 37 0.23 -35.57 -1.44
CA HIS A 37 0.97 -34.81 -0.43
C HIS A 37 -0.03 -34.12 0.50
N ASP A 38 0.24 -34.18 1.80
CA ASP A 38 -0.51 -33.40 2.79
C ASP A 38 0.25 -32.09 3.02
N VAL A 39 -0.43 -30.95 2.88
CA VAL A 39 0.14 -29.62 3.00
C VAL A 39 -0.53 -28.87 4.14
N ASP A 40 0.27 -28.19 4.97
CA ASP A 40 -0.23 -27.49 6.15
C ASP A 40 -1.19 -26.35 5.75
N VAL A 41 -0.82 -25.49 4.80
CA VAL A 41 -1.71 -24.48 4.22
C VAL A 41 -1.56 -24.42 2.70
N LEU A 42 -2.68 -24.54 1.99
CA LEU A 42 -2.80 -24.28 0.57
C LEU A 42 -3.30 -22.85 0.38
N VAL A 43 -2.58 -22.04 -0.40
CA VAL A 43 -2.97 -20.67 -0.73
C VAL A 43 -3.19 -20.56 -2.23
N LYS A 44 -4.34 -20.01 -2.63
CA LYS A 44 -4.70 -19.74 -4.02
C LYS A 44 -5.02 -18.26 -4.19
N THR A 45 -4.47 -17.66 -5.24
CA THR A 45 -4.75 -16.27 -5.60
C THR A 45 -4.78 -16.12 -7.11
N LYS A 46 -5.16 -14.95 -7.60
CA LYS A 46 -5.14 -14.63 -9.04
C LYS A 46 -4.24 -13.45 -9.31
N PHE A 47 -3.40 -13.57 -10.33
CA PHE A 47 -2.59 -12.46 -10.82
C PHE A 47 -2.75 -12.35 -12.33
N LEU A 48 -3.20 -11.18 -12.79
CA LEU A 48 -3.48 -10.91 -14.21
C LEU A 48 -4.39 -11.96 -14.88
N GLY A 49 -5.33 -12.52 -14.11
CA GLY A 49 -6.28 -13.54 -14.59
C GLY A 49 -5.78 -14.98 -14.49
N GLU A 50 -4.50 -15.19 -14.19
CA GLU A 50 -3.90 -16.51 -14.00
C GLU A 50 -4.04 -16.97 -12.54
N ASP A 51 -4.37 -18.25 -12.36
CA ASP A 51 -4.44 -18.88 -11.03
C ASP A 51 -3.03 -19.16 -10.52
N ILE A 52 -2.70 -18.62 -9.36
CA ILE A 52 -1.44 -18.88 -8.65
C ILE A 52 -1.73 -19.78 -7.45
N THR A 53 -0.93 -20.83 -7.32
CA THR A 53 -0.99 -21.79 -6.21
C THR A 53 0.30 -21.78 -5.40
N TRP A 54 0.20 -21.53 -4.10
CA TRP A 54 1.31 -21.64 -3.16
C TRP A 54 1.04 -22.73 -2.12
N LEU A 55 2.10 -23.48 -1.81
CA LEU A 55 2.08 -24.49 -0.75
C LEU A 55 2.85 -23.95 0.44
N VAL A 56 2.29 -24.04 1.63
CA VAL A 56 2.91 -23.51 2.85
C VAL A 56 3.09 -24.61 3.88
N GLU A 57 4.29 -24.70 4.43
CA GLU A 57 4.69 -25.58 5.52
C GLU A 57 4.92 -24.76 6.79
N ALA A 58 4.15 -25.06 7.84
CA ALA A 58 4.18 -24.37 9.12
C ALA A 58 5.12 -25.11 10.10
N LYS A 59 6.31 -24.54 10.34
CA LYS A 59 7.34 -25.14 11.22
C LYS A 59 7.44 -24.40 12.55
N PHE A 60 6.57 -24.78 13.49
CA PHE A 60 6.49 -24.20 14.84
C PHE A 60 7.58 -24.70 15.82
N TRP A 61 8.82 -24.84 15.39
CA TRP A 61 9.84 -25.56 16.17
C TRP A 61 10.65 -24.66 17.11
N LYS A 62 11.24 -25.27 18.14
CA LYS A 62 12.20 -24.58 19.03
C LYS A 62 13.60 -24.46 18.42
N THR A 63 13.87 -25.20 17.35
CA THR A 63 15.15 -25.22 16.64
C THR A 63 14.96 -24.74 15.20
N PRO A 64 15.98 -24.12 14.59
CA PRO A 64 15.91 -23.67 13.21
C PRO A 64 15.66 -24.82 12.23
N VAL A 65 14.88 -24.55 11.17
CA VAL A 65 14.57 -25.51 10.13
C VAL A 65 15.83 -25.83 9.30
N SER A 66 16.04 -27.12 9.05
CA SER A 66 17.21 -27.61 8.30
C SER A 66 16.95 -27.71 6.79
N LYS A 67 18.05 -27.85 6.03
CA LYS A 67 18.07 -28.02 4.57
C LYS A 67 17.13 -29.11 4.06
N LEU A 68 16.96 -30.20 4.80
CA LEU A 68 16.14 -31.35 4.38
C LEU A 68 14.69 -30.94 4.09
N HIS A 69 14.12 -30.05 4.91
CA HIS A 69 12.73 -29.61 4.75
C HIS A 69 12.54 -28.72 3.53
N VAL A 70 13.55 -27.92 3.18
CA VAL A 70 13.55 -27.10 1.96
C VAL A 70 13.55 -27.99 0.72
N LEU A 71 14.42 -29.00 0.69
CA LEU A 71 14.49 -29.94 -0.44
C LEU A 71 13.24 -30.80 -0.57
N ALA A 72 12.65 -31.22 0.56
CA ALA A 72 11.38 -31.93 0.59
C ALA A 72 10.26 -31.08 0.00
N LEU A 73 10.02 -29.87 0.52
CA LEU A 73 8.97 -28.99 0.02
C LEU A 73 9.16 -28.65 -1.46
N ARG A 74 10.39 -28.43 -1.92
CA ARG A 74 10.67 -28.20 -3.34
C ARG A 74 10.18 -29.35 -4.21
N THR A 75 10.42 -30.59 -3.78
CA THR A 75 9.96 -31.78 -4.51
C THR A 75 8.44 -31.84 -4.56
N ILE A 76 7.75 -31.46 -3.48
CA ILE A 76 6.28 -31.41 -3.42
C ILE A 76 5.74 -30.32 -4.36
N VAL A 77 6.33 -29.12 -4.32
CA VAL A 77 5.98 -28.00 -5.21
C VAL A 77 6.10 -28.42 -6.67
N ASP A 78 7.21 -29.05 -7.05
CA ASP A 78 7.45 -29.55 -8.41
C ASP A 78 6.49 -30.68 -8.79
N ASP A 79 6.12 -31.57 -7.86
CA ASP A 79 5.21 -32.70 -8.13
C ASP A 79 3.75 -32.28 -8.23
N VAL A 80 3.33 -31.27 -7.46
CA VAL A 80 1.98 -30.68 -7.52
C VAL A 80 1.85 -29.69 -8.69
N GLY A 81 2.95 -29.11 -9.15
CA GLY A 81 2.94 -28.03 -10.14
C GLY A 81 2.53 -26.68 -9.53
N ALA A 82 2.84 -26.46 -8.26
CA ALA A 82 2.58 -25.19 -7.59
C ALA A 82 3.62 -24.13 -8.00
N ASP A 83 3.23 -22.86 -8.02
CA ASP A 83 4.11 -21.74 -8.41
C ASP A 83 5.24 -21.54 -7.40
N ARG A 84 4.92 -21.66 -6.11
CA ARG A 84 5.87 -21.46 -5.00
C ARG A 84 5.56 -22.34 -3.80
N GLY A 85 6.60 -22.63 -3.04
CA GLY A 85 6.52 -23.15 -1.67
C GLY A 85 6.95 -22.10 -0.67
N PHE A 86 6.33 -22.08 0.51
CA PHE A 86 6.77 -21.28 1.64
C PHE A 86 7.00 -22.20 2.83
N ILE A 87 8.15 -22.05 3.47
CA ILE A 87 8.31 -22.56 4.84
C ILE A 87 8.22 -21.37 5.76
N ILE A 88 7.22 -21.39 6.65
CA ILE A 88 7.05 -20.37 7.67
C ILE A 88 7.47 -20.97 9.00
N SER A 89 8.51 -20.40 9.60
CA SER A 89 9.06 -20.89 10.87
C SER A 89 8.84 -19.91 12.01
N SER A 90 8.55 -20.41 13.22
CA SER A 90 8.56 -19.57 14.42
C SER A 90 9.96 -19.26 14.94
N LYS A 91 10.99 -20.01 14.51
CA LYS A 91 12.37 -19.86 15.01
C LYS A 91 13.38 -19.43 13.94
N GLY A 92 13.09 -19.68 12.66
CA GLY A 92 13.96 -19.37 11.53
C GLY A 92 14.68 -20.60 10.98
N PHE A 93 15.82 -20.37 10.32
CA PHE A 93 16.42 -21.34 9.40
C PHE A 93 17.93 -21.50 9.65
N GLN A 94 18.45 -22.70 9.37
CA GLN A 94 19.90 -22.94 9.31
C GLN A 94 20.49 -22.34 8.02
N SER A 95 21.79 -22.02 8.00
CA SER A 95 22.47 -21.50 6.81
C SER A 95 22.30 -22.40 5.58
N GLY A 96 22.44 -23.71 5.75
CA GLY A 96 22.24 -24.69 4.67
C GLY A 96 20.80 -24.75 4.15
N ALA A 97 19.80 -24.34 4.94
CA ALA A 97 18.43 -24.19 4.47
C ALA A 97 18.28 -22.93 3.60
N MET A 98 18.85 -21.81 4.04
CA MET A 98 18.88 -20.57 3.26
C MET A 98 19.58 -20.76 1.91
N GLU A 99 20.73 -21.45 1.90
CA GLU A 99 21.45 -21.81 0.67
C GLU A 99 20.61 -22.66 -0.27
N ALA A 100 19.87 -23.66 0.26
CA ALA A 100 19.05 -24.54 -0.55
C ALA A 100 17.78 -23.88 -1.11
N ALA A 101 17.26 -22.85 -0.43
CA ALA A 101 16.14 -22.06 -0.90
C ALA A 101 16.55 -21.00 -1.92
N ASN A 102 17.82 -20.59 -1.91
CA ASN A 102 18.34 -19.58 -2.81
C ASN A 102 18.15 -20.03 -4.28
N ASN A 103 17.66 -19.12 -5.13
CA ASN A 103 17.32 -19.40 -6.53
C ASN A 103 16.37 -20.59 -6.74
N SER A 104 15.49 -20.87 -5.77
CA SER A 104 14.42 -21.86 -5.89
C SER A 104 13.03 -21.23 -5.78
N ASN A 105 12.01 -22.02 -6.11
CA ASN A 105 10.59 -21.68 -5.92
C ASN A 105 10.15 -21.80 -4.45
N VAL A 106 11.05 -22.21 -3.54
CA VAL A 106 10.79 -22.23 -2.10
C VAL A 106 11.31 -20.96 -1.45
N LYS A 107 10.46 -20.29 -0.66
CA LYS A 107 10.80 -19.13 0.15
C LYS A 107 10.76 -19.49 1.62
N LEU A 108 11.72 -18.93 2.37
CA LEU A 108 11.86 -19.15 3.80
C LEU A 108 11.54 -17.83 4.50
N LYS A 109 10.60 -17.86 5.44
CA LYS A 109 10.18 -16.69 6.21
C LYS A 109 9.90 -17.08 7.64
N THR A 110 10.20 -16.19 8.58
CA THR A 110 9.48 -16.23 9.85
C THR A 110 8.09 -15.62 9.68
N PHE A 111 7.18 -15.88 10.61
CA PHE A 111 5.84 -15.30 10.52
C PHE A 111 5.86 -13.77 10.61
N ASP A 112 6.78 -13.22 11.42
CA ASP A 112 6.97 -11.76 11.52
C ASP A 112 7.59 -11.18 10.25
N GLU A 113 8.60 -11.84 9.66
CA GLU A 113 9.16 -11.42 8.37
C GLU A 113 8.12 -11.42 7.25
N LEU A 114 7.24 -12.43 7.22
CA LEU A 114 6.13 -12.46 6.26
C LEU A 114 5.25 -11.23 6.44
N LYS A 115 4.82 -10.93 7.66
CA LYS A 115 3.96 -9.78 7.98
C LYS A 115 4.61 -8.45 7.64
N ASP A 116 5.88 -8.27 7.95
CA ASP A 116 6.60 -7.02 7.71
C ASP A 116 6.79 -6.75 6.22
N GLU A 117 7.09 -7.78 5.44
CA GLU A 117 7.27 -7.68 3.98
C GLU A 117 5.96 -7.31 3.28
N THR A 118 4.88 -8.05 3.57
CA THR A 118 3.57 -7.81 2.95
C THR A 118 2.94 -6.51 3.43
N LYS A 119 3.15 -6.10 4.69
CA LYS A 119 2.75 -4.77 5.17
C LYS A 119 3.38 -3.68 4.30
N GLY A 120 4.69 -3.78 4.04
CA GLY A 120 5.38 -2.82 3.16
C GLY A 120 4.80 -2.77 1.75
N MET A 121 4.42 -3.93 1.19
CA MET A 121 3.78 -4.01 -0.13
C MET A 121 2.39 -3.37 -0.12
N ILE A 122 1.56 -3.65 0.89
CA ILE A 122 0.24 -3.04 1.04
C ILE A 122 0.35 -1.52 1.15
N GLU A 123 1.23 -1.03 2.02
CA GLU A 123 1.45 0.41 2.20
C GLU A 123 1.84 1.06 0.86
N ALA A 124 2.74 0.43 0.09
CA ALA A 124 3.15 0.93 -1.22
C ALA A 124 2.01 0.98 -2.25
N GLU A 125 1.19 -0.08 -2.34
CA GLU A 125 0.03 -0.11 -3.26
C GLU A 125 -1.04 0.92 -2.87
N VAL A 126 -1.29 1.09 -1.58
CA VAL A 126 -2.22 2.11 -1.07
C VAL A 126 -1.70 3.52 -1.38
N LEU A 127 -0.39 3.78 -1.21
CA LEU A 127 0.22 5.06 -1.61
C LEU A 127 0.10 5.34 -3.11
N LYS A 128 0.27 4.32 -3.98
CA LYS A 128 0.04 4.46 -5.43
C LYS A 128 -1.40 4.84 -5.74
N ALA A 129 -2.37 4.21 -5.06
CA ALA A 129 -3.78 4.55 -5.24
C ALA A 129 -4.08 6.00 -4.83
N TYR A 130 -3.47 6.49 -3.74
CA TYR A 130 -3.57 7.91 -3.35
C TYR A 130 -2.89 8.84 -4.34
N ASP A 131 -1.71 8.49 -4.84
CA ASP A 131 -1.01 9.28 -5.86
C ASP A 131 -1.87 9.43 -7.12
N ARG A 132 -2.51 8.34 -7.56
CA ARG A 132 -3.44 8.34 -8.68
C ARG A 132 -4.65 9.22 -8.43
N ARG A 133 -5.28 9.11 -7.26
CA ARG A 133 -6.42 9.96 -6.87
C ARG A 133 -6.04 11.44 -6.86
N LEU A 134 -4.86 11.77 -6.32
CA LEU A 134 -4.33 13.14 -6.34
C LEU A 134 -4.14 13.68 -7.75
N GLN A 135 -3.64 12.87 -8.69
CA GLN A 135 -3.50 13.29 -10.10
C GLN A 135 -4.86 13.66 -10.71
N ILE A 136 -5.89 12.86 -10.47
CA ILE A 136 -7.25 13.13 -10.98
C ILE A 136 -7.80 14.43 -10.40
N ILE A 137 -7.68 14.62 -9.07
CA ILE A 137 -8.13 15.85 -8.40
C ILE A 137 -7.34 17.06 -8.90
N GLU A 138 -6.01 16.93 -9.05
CA GLU A 138 -5.12 17.99 -9.50
C GLU A 138 -5.46 18.42 -10.95
N SER A 139 -5.64 17.46 -11.86
CA SER A 139 -6.04 17.75 -13.24
C SER A 139 -7.37 18.51 -13.29
N ARG A 140 -8.39 18.05 -12.55
CA ARG A 140 -9.68 18.73 -12.45
C ARG A 140 -9.55 20.13 -11.86
N TYR A 141 -8.74 20.30 -10.82
CA TYR A 141 -8.50 21.60 -10.19
C TYR A 141 -7.77 22.57 -11.13
N TRP A 142 -6.77 22.12 -11.88
CA TRP A 142 -5.99 22.93 -12.84
C TRP A 142 -6.69 23.19 -14.17
N SER A 143 -7.71 22.40 -14.51
CA SER A 143 -8.59 22.69 -15.65
C SER A 143 -9.29 24.04 -15.53
N HIS A 144 -9.41 24.57 -14.31
CA HIS A 144 -9.99 25.90 -14.05
C HIS A 144 -8.89 26.96 -14.00
N SER A 145 -9.14 28.11 -14.65
CA SER A 145 -8.21 29.25 -14.58
C SER A 145 -7.99 29.72 -13.14
N LYS A 146 -6.86 30.40 -12.88
CA LYS A 146 -6.56 30.96 -11.55
C LYS A 146 -7.69 31.87 -11.05
N ALA A 147 -8.24 32.72 -11.94
CA ALA A 147 -9.31 33.65 -11.60
C ALA A 147 -10.60 32.92 -11.20
N ILE A 148 -10.96 31.85 -11.92
CA ILE A 148 -12.13 31.01 -11.59
C ILE A 148 -11.93 30.32 -10.23
N ARG A 149 -10.75 29.73 -9.99
CA ARG A 149 -10.45 29.10 -8.69
C ARG A 149 -10.53 30.08 -7.52
N ILE A 150 -10.13 31.34 -7.72
CA ILE A 150 -10.28 32.40 -6.71
C ILE A 150 -11.75 32.75 -6.52
N LYS A 151 -12.49 33.02 -7.62
CA LYS A 151 -13.90 33.39 -7.60
C LYS A 151 -14.77 32.40 -6.82
N TYR A 152 -14.46 31.10 -6.91
CA TYR A 152 -15.23 30.03 -6.27
C TYR A 152 -14.56 29.44 -5.02
N GLY A 153 -13.60 30.12 -4.42
CA GLY A 153 -13.05 29.75 -3.10
C GLY A 153 -12.23 28.46 -3.06
N LEU A 154 -11.70 28.01 -4.21
CA LEU A 154 -10.76 26.89 -4.28
C LEU A 154 -9.31 27.33 -4.04
N ARG A 155 -9.05 28.64 -4.16
CA ARG A 155 -7.74 29.27 -4.01
C ARG A 155 -7.90 30.65 -3.40
N HIS A 156 -6.98 31.03 -2.53
CA HIS A 156 -6.85 32.43 -2.07
C HIS A 156 -6.12 33.33 -3.06
N ASP A 157 -6.52 34.59 -3.07
CA ASP A 157 -5.72 35.67 -3.65
C ASP A 157 -4.69 36.17 -2.64
N PHE A 158 -3.60 36.78 -3.11
CA PHE A 158 -2.49 37.23 -2.26
C PHE A 158 -2.89 38.30 -1.22
N LEU A 159 -4.04 38.93 -1.39
CA LEU A 159 -4.60 39.95 -0.49
C LEU A 159 -5.60 39.37 0.53
N ASP A 160 -6.00 38.10 0.40
CA ASP A 160 -6.91 37.45 1.33
C ASP A 160 -6.15 36.67 2.41
N ASN A 161 -6.08 37.26 3.61
CA ASN A 161 -5.51 36.64 4.81
C ASN A 161 -6.51 35.73 5.54
N SER A 162 -7.65 35.39 4.94
CA SER A 162 -8.64 34.52 5.58
C SER A 162 -8.08 33.13 5.89
N MET A 163 -7.11 32.64 5.10
CA MET A 163 -6.49 31.31 5.17
C MET A 163 -7.53 30.17 5.28
N SER A 164 -8.75 30.34 4.74
CA SER A 164 -9.81 29.33 4.90
C SER A 164 -9.45 28.00 4.23
N PHE A 165 -9.25 27.98 2.91
CA PHE A 165 -8.83 26.79 2.15
C PHE A 165 -8.00 27.16 0.90
N THR A 166 -6.94 26.40 0.59
CA THR A 166 -6.25 26.50 -0.70
C THR A 166 -5.87 25.14 -1.23
N GLY A 167 -6.53 24.71 -2.32
CA GLY A 167 -6.30 23.38 -2.91
C GLY A 167 -4.85 23.15 -3.33
N GLN A 168 -4.10 24.20 -3.70
CA GLN A 168 -2.69 24.06 -4.09
C GLN A 168 -1.82 23.57 -2.93
N ILE A 169 -2.02 24.14 -1.74
CA ILE A 169 -1.22 23.83 -0.55
C ILE A 169 -1.55 22.41 -0.09
N LEU A 170 -2.84 22.07 -0.05
CA LEU A 170 -3.27 20.72 0.32
C LEU A 170 -2.70 19.64 -0.63
N LEU A 171 -2.75 19.86 -1.95
CA LEU A 171 -2.14 18.94 -2.92
C LEU A 171 -0.63 18.80 -2.69
N GLY A 172 0.08 19.92 -2.47
CA GLY A 172 1.51 19.91 -2.20
C GLY A 172 1.88 19.11 -0.95
N ILE A 173 1.16 19.32 0.15
CA ILE A 173 1.37 18.59 1.41
C ILE A 173 1.04 17.11 1.25
N ALA A 174 -0.07 16.77 0.60
CA ALA A 174 -0.45 15.38 0.36
C ALA A 174 0.62 14.62 -0.47
N ARG A 175 1.14 15.25 -1.53
CA ARG A 175 2.26 14.71 -2.33
C ARG A 175 3.53 14.55 -1.51
N LYS A 176 3.90 15.58 -0.71
CA LYS A 176 5.06 15.52 0.19
C LYS A 176 4.93 14.35 1.16
N ALA A 177 3.75 14.18 1.74
CA ALA A 177 3.47 13.10 2.69
C ALA A 177 3.57 11.72 2.05
N ILE A 178 3.08 11.54 0.81
CA ILE A 178 3.23 10.29 0.05
C ILE A 178 4.71 9.97 -0.20
N VAL A 179 5.51 10.96 -0.61
CA VAL A 179 6.96 10.78 -0.81
C VAL A 179 7.64 10.38 0.49
N ALA A 180 7.39 11.10 1.59
CA ALA A 180 7.97 10.79 2.90
C ALA A 180 7.57 9.38 3.38
N ALA A 181 6.30 8.99 3.22
CA ALA A 181 5.81 7.66 3.57
C ALA A 181 6.42 6.55 2.73
N SER A 182 6.65 6.78 1.43
CA SER A 182 7.30 5.81 0.54
C SER A 182 8.75 5.53 0.95
N GLU A 183 9.42 6.52 1.54
CA GLU A 183 10.75 6.39 2.15
C GLU A 183 10.70 5.90 3.61
N ARG A 184 9.51 5.59 4.14
CA ARG A 184 9.25 5.23 5.55
C ARG A 184 9.73 6.29 6.55
N ASN A 185 9.76 7.55 6.15
CA ASN A 185 10.21 8.66 6.97
C ASN A 185 9.03 9.25 7.77
N TYR A 186 8.88 8.78 9.01
CA TYR A 186 7.93 9.30 10.01
C TYR A 186 8.68 9.90 11.21
N PRO A 187 8.09 10.87 11.96
CA PRO A 187 6.78 11.47 11.73
C PRO A 187 6.76 12.41 10.52
N ILE A 188 5.59 12.57 9.91
CA ILE A 188 5.34 13.44 8.76
C ILE A 188 4.57 14.67 9.21
N ASP A 189 5.10 15.86 8.94
CA ASP A 189 4.40 17.13 9.12
C ASP A 189 3.34 17.32 8.03
N LEU A 190 2.10 17.49 8.45
CA LEU A 190 0.89 17.62 7.63
C LEU A 190 0.21 18.98 7.83
N GLU A 191 0.85 19.93 8.52
CA GLU A 191 0.30 21.25 8.76
C GLU A 191 0.04 22.00 7.45
N THR A 192 -1.22 22.40 7.26
CA THR A 192 -1.66 23.13 6.06
C THR A 192 -1.73 24.64 6.30
N PHE A 193 -1.69 25.05 7.56
CA PHE A 193 -1.92 26.41 8.03
C PHE A 193 -3.29 26.96 7.61
N HIS A 194 -4.22 26.10 7.19
CA HIS A 194 -5.59 26.46 6.83
C HIS A 194 -6.48 26.51 8.08
N LYS A 195 -7.41 27.47 8.12
CA LYS A 195 -8.46 27.48 9.15
C LYS A 195 -9.40 26.30 8.97
N GLU A 196 -9.70 25.94 7.73
CA GLU A 196 -10.45 24.71 7.41
C GLU A 196 -9.43 23.61 7.10
N HIS A 197 -9.09 22.82 8.13
CA HIS A 197 -8.27 21.62 7.98
C HIS A 197 -8.98 20.42 8.59
N GLN A 198 -8.64 19.23 8.09
CA GLN A 198 -9.16 17.97 8.62
C GLN A 198 -8.01 17.12 9.16
N GLY A 199 -8.26 16.43 10.28
CA GLY A 199 -7.28 15.53 10.89
C GLY A 199 -6.17 16.23 11.68
N GLN A 200 -5.15 15.46 12.05
CA GLN A 200 -4.02 15.92 12.86
C GLN A 200 -2.93 16.56 11.99
N ALA A 201 -2.20 17.53 12.56
CA ALA A 201 -1.09 18.21 11.89
C ALA A 201 0.16 17.34 11.73
N VAL A 202 0.23 16.17 12.38
CA VAL A 202 1.38 15.25 12.28
C VAL A 202 0.86 13.81 12.19
N ALA A 203 1.43 13.01 11.28
CA ALA A 203 1.23 11.57 11.24
C ALA A 203 2.49 10.83 11.69
N TYR A 204 2.37 9.99 12.72
CA TYR A 204 3.45 9.18 13.28
C TYR A 204 3.56 7.79 12.65
N ASN A 205 2.55 7.35 11.90
CA ASN A 205 2.51 6.07 11.23
C ASN A 205 1.58 6.10 10.00
N PHE A 206 1.63 5.02 9.23
CA PHE A 206 0.86 4.88 7.99
C PHE A 206 -0.65 5.00 8.19
N GLN A 207 -1.21 4.42 9.26
CA GLN A 207 -2.65 4.50 9.53
C GLN A 207 -3.11 5.95 9.76
N GLN A 208 -2.33 6.72 10.51
CA GLN A 208 -2.63 8.13 10.75
C GLN A 208 -2.54 8.95 9.46
N LEU A 209 -1.54 8.68 8.60
CA LEU A 209 -1.44 9.30 7.28
C LEU A 209 -2.64 8.93 6.39
N GLN A 210 -3.03 7.66 6.33
CA GLN A 210 -4.17 7.20 5.55
C GLN A 210 -5.47 7.92 5.97
N ASN A 211 -5.68 8.05 7.28
CA ASN A 211 -6.84 8.78 7.81
C ASN A 211 -6.81 10.25 7.38
N TRP A 212 -5.65 10.91 7.48
CA TRP A 212 -5.50 12.30 7.06
C TRP A 212 -5.74 12.48 5.55
N LEU A 213 -5.18 11.61 4.71
CA LEU A 213 -5.37 11.63 3.26
C LEU A 213 -6.86 11.46 2.92
N ASN A 214 -7.54 10.48 3.50
CA ASN A 214 -8.97 10.27 3.25
C ASN A 214 -9.81 11.49 3.61
N LEU A 215 -9.63 12.05 4.81
CA LEU A 215 -10.40 13.20 5.27
C LEU A 215 -10.19 14.43 4.38
N ASN A 216 -8.94 14.75 4.05
CA ASN A 216 -8.63 15.96 3.30
C ASN A 216 -8.95 15.82 1.81
N LEU A 217 -8.75 14.64 1.20
CA LEU A 217 -9.13 14.41 -0.19
C LEU A 217 -10.65 14.42 -0.38
N ASN A 218 -11.42 13.84 0.55
CA ASN A 218 -12.88 13.93 0.53
C ASN A 218 -13.34 15.39 0.64
N HIS A 219 -12.77 16.15 1.58
CA HIS A 219 -13.10 17.56 1.76
C HIS A 219 -12.78 18.39 0.51
N PHE A 220 -11.64 18.14 -0.13
CA PHE A 220 -11.27 18.87 -1.33
C PHE A 220 -12.17 18.51 -2.52
N GLU A 221 -12.45 17.22 -2.74
CA GLU A 221 -13.36 16.79 -3.80
C GLU A 221 -14.76 17.39 -3.63
N GLU A 222 -15.28 17.45 -2.41
CA GLU A 222 -16.56 18.10 -2.10
C GLU A 222 -16.54 19.59 -2.45
N LYS A 223 -15.50 20.33 -2.01
CA LYS A 223 -15.34 21.75 -2.37
C LYS A 223 -15.26 21.95 -3.88
N LEU A 224 -14.48 21.12 -4.57
CA LEU A 224 -14.32 21.18 -6.02
C LEU A 224 -15.66 20.93 -6.73
N MET A 225 -16.43 19.93 -6.28
CA MET A 225 -17.75 19.63 -6.82
C MET A 225 -18.73 20.79 -6.62
N LEU A 226 -18.82 21.35 -5.41
CA LEU A 226 -19.70 22.48 -5.11
C LEU A 226 -19.31 23.73 -5.92
N ALA A 227 -18.02 24.01 -6.02
CA ALA A 227 -17.50 25.12 -6.83
C ALA A 227 -17.90 24.97 -8.30
N GLU A 228 -17.76 23.76 -8.86
CA GLU A 228 -18.15 23.49 -10.26
C GLU A 228 -19.66 23.57 -10.50
N TRP A 229 -20.48 23.16 -9.54
CA TRP A 229 -21.93 23.37 -9.62
C TRP A 229 -22.28 24.85 -9.68
N GLU A 230 -21.62 25.67 -8.85
CA GLU A 230 -21.81 27.11 -8.88
C GLU A 230 -21.26 27.75 -10.16
N MET A 231 -20.11 27.28 -10.68
CA MET A 231 -19.62 27.68 -12.00
C MET A 231 -20.65 27.39 -13.09
N HIS A 232 -21.28 26.22 -13.07
CA HIS A 232 -22.28 25.84 -14.05
C HIS A 232 -23.52 26.75 -13.99
N LYS A 233 -24.04 27.01 -12.78
CA LYS A 233 -25.19 27.91 -12.57
C LYS A 233 -24.94 29.34 -13.09
N HIS A 234 -23.70 29.82 -13.01
CA HIS A 234 -23.32 31.17 -13.43
C HIS A 234 -22.77 31.24 -14.87
N GLY A 235 -22.68 30.11 -15.59
CA GLY A 235 -22.13 30.05 -16.95
C GLY A 235 -20.60 30.19 -17.03
N ASP A 236 -19.91 30.01 -15.91
CA ASP A 236 -18.44 30.13 -15.79
C ASP A 236 -17.71 28.78 -15.90
N TYR A 237 -18.44 27.66 -16.04
CA TYR A 237 -17.85 26.33 -16.16
C TYR A 237 -17.29 26.09 -17.56
N SER A 238 -15.98 26.29 -17.71
CA SER A 238 -15.25 26.09 -18.97
C SER A 238 -13.87 25.47 -18.67
N PRO A 239 -13.81 24.20 -18.21
CA PRO A 239 -12.55 23.54 -17.90
C PRO A 239 -11.70 23.32 -19.16
N ASP A 240 -10.39 23.43 -19.03
CA ASP A 240 -9.46 22.90 -20.02
C ASP A 240 -9.64 21.37 -20.15
N THR A 241 -9.61 20.86 -21.37
CA THR A 241 -9.81 19.45 -21.69
C THR A 241 -8.48 18.71 -21.90
N VAL A 242 -7.34 19.33 -21.61
CA VAL A 242 -6.03 18.67 -21.62
C VAL A 242 -5.89 17.78 -20.38
N TYR A 243 -5.66 16.49 -20.62
CA TYR A 243 -5.41 15.51 -19.57
C TYR A 243 -3.91 15.26 -19.45
N ASP A 244 -3.31 15.70 -18.35
CA ASP A 244 -1.89 15.47 -18.06
C ASP A 244 -1.60 13.97 -17.95
N GLN A 245 -0.51 13.50 -18.55
CA GLN A 245 -0.11 12.08 -18.43
C GLN A 245 0.50 11.80 -17.04
N GLU A 246 0.46 10.52 -16.61
CA GLU A 246 0.91 10.09 -15.26
C GLU A 246 2.34 10.56 -14.91
N ASP A 247 3.23 10.60 -15.91
CA ASP A 247 4.64 10.97 -15.78
C ASP A 247 4.93 12.47 -15.85
N GLU A 248 3.93 13.31 -16.10
CA GLU A 248 4.14 14.76 -16.16
C GLU A 248 4.46 15.36 -14.78
N MET A 249 5.38 16.32 -14.81
CA MET A 249 5.78 17.04 -13.62
C MET A 249 4.76 18.13 -13.29
N THR A 250 3.78 17.78 -12.45
CA THR A 250 2.71 18.69 -12.07
C THR A 250 3.15 19.75 -11.05
N PRO A 251 2.46 20.91 -10.97
CA PRO A 251 2.78 21.95 -9.98
C PRO A 251 2.79 21.45 -8.53
N SER A 252 1.92 20.51 -8.15
CA SER A 252 1.94 19.94 -6.79
C SER A 252 3.16 19.06 -6.53
N LYS A 253 3.61 18.27 -7.51
CA LYS A 253 4.83 17.46 -7.40
C LYS A 253 6.08 18.35 -7.27
N ILE A 254 6.17 19.47 -8.01
CA ILE A 254 7.26 20.45 -7.88
C ILE A 254 7.27 21.07 -6.48
N MET A 255 6.10 21.50 -5.99
CA MET A 255 5.94 22.07 -4.66
C MET A 255 6.35 21.07 -3.57
N ALA A 256 5.90 19.83 -3.68
CA ALA A 256 6.24 18.75 -2.75
C ALA A 256 7.76 18.49 -2.70
N ALA A 257 8.41 18.42 -3.86
CA ALA A 257 9.87 18.25 -3.94
C ALA A 257 10.64 19.43 -3.33
N GLY A 258 10.09 20.64 -3.40
CA GLY A 258 10.63 21.83 -2.71
C GLY A 258 10.52 21.69 -1.19
N MET A 259 9.30 21.44 -0.69
CA MET A 259 9.00 21.29 0.74
C MET A 259 9.82 20.16 1.39
N TYR A 260 9.91 19.01 0.72
CA TYR A 260 10.62 17.85 1.22
C TYR A 260 12.14 18.10 1.34
N ARG A 261 12.72 18.85 0.39
CA ARG A 261 14.15 19.23 0.44
C ARG A 261 14.44 20.26 1.52
N SER A 262 13.54 21.21 1.78
CA SER A 262 13.74 22.19 2.85
C SER A 262 13.72 21.55 4.23
N GLU A 263 12.89 20.53 4.46
CA GLU A 263 12.83 19.79 5.73
C GLU A 263 14.07 18.92 5.98
N LYS A 264 14.72 18.39 4.93
CA LYS A 264 15.97 17.62 5.08
C LYS A 264 17.21 18.48 5.33
N ASN A 265 17.16 19.78 5.01
CA ASN A 265 18.31 20.70 5.08
C ASN A 265 18.25 21.69 6.26
N GLY A 266 17.16 21.70 7.03
CA GLY A 266 16.97 22.50 8.24
C GLY A 266 17.10 21.66 9.49
#